data_AF-A0A212CEP2-F1
#
_entry.id   AF-A0A212CEP2-F1
#
_cell.length_a   1.000
_cell.length_b   1.000
_cell.length_c   1.000
_cell.angle_alpha   90.00
_cell.angle_beta   90.00
_cell.angle_gamma   90.00
#
_symmetry.space_group_name_H-M   'P 1'
#
loop_
_entity.id
_entity.type
_entity.pdbx_description
1 polymer ?
#
loop_
_entity_poly.entity_id
_entity_poly.type
_entity_poly.pdbx_seq_one_letter_code
_entity_poly.pdbx_strand_id
1 'polypeptide(L)'
;TCLQGKFGEEIGSDQFGGCIMLHAPIPGVNMVTGRIEYVEIFHAGQAFRLGRYPIHWHLLGDLQFKSYVKGCAIHQTYNRAITIHNTHHLLVERNIIYDIRGGAFFIEDGIEHGNILQYNLAVFVRQSTSLLNDDVTPAAFWVTNPNNTIRHKAAAGGTHFGFWYRMNNHPDGPSYDQNICQKRVPLGEFFNNTVHSQGWFGLWIFEEYFPMQTGSCTSSVPLPAVFHSLTTWNCQKGAEWVNGGALQFHNFVMVNNYEAGIETKRILAPYVGGWGETNGAVIKSAKIVGHLDELGMGSAFCTTKGLVLPFSEGLTVSSVHFMNFDRPGCAALGVTSITGVCNHRCGGWSAKFAGIQYSHTPNKAGFRWEHEVVLIDVDGSLTGHKGHTVIPHSPLLDPSHCTQEAEWSIGFPGSVCDSSVSFHRLAFNKPSPVSLLEKDVVLSDSFGTSIVPFQKK
;
A
#
# COMPACT_ATOMS: atom_id res chain seq x y z
N THR A 1 -7.86 19.70 -32.45
CA THR A 1 -8.62 20.84 -32.99
C THR A 1 -7.86 22.10 -32.66
N CYS A 2 -7.57 22.91 -33.70
CA CYS A 2 -6.55 23.95 -33.69
C CYS A 2 -7.05 25.30 -33.13
N LEU A 3 -7.15 25.44 -31.81
CA LEU A 3 -7.29 26.74 -31.14
C LEU A 3 -6.43 26.75 -29.85
N GLN A 4 -5.11 26.71 -30.02
CA GLN A 4 -4.13 27.10 -29.00
C GLN A 4 -3.38 28.33 -29.52
N GLY A 5 -3.33 29.41 -28.75
CA GLY A 5 -2.44 30.55 -29.04
C GLY A 5 -3.10 31.91 -29.34
N LYS A 6 -4.33 32.19 -28.89
CA LYS A 6 -4.74 33.60 -28.73
C LYS A 6 -4.16 34.16 -27.43
N PHE A 7 -3.76 35.42 -27.43
CA PHE A 7 -3.39 36.16 -26.23
C PHE A 7 -4.57 36.14 -25.24
N GLY A 8 -4.41 35.47 -24.10
CA GLY A 8 -5.49 35.20 -23.14
C GLY A 8 -6.20 33.83 -23.25
N GLU A 9 -5.81 32.97 -24.20
CA GLU A 9 -6.25 31.56 -24.31
C GLU A 9 -5.05 30.58 -24.25
N GLU A 10 -4.01 30.95 -23.51
CA GLU A 10 -2.89 30.06 -23.20
C GLU A 10 -3.38 28.96 -22.24
N ILE A 11 -2.87 27.73 -22.35
CA ILE A 11 -3.15 26.68 -21.36
C ILE A 11 -2.81 27.24 -19.97
N GLY A 12 -3.81 27.32 -19.09
CA GLY A 12 -3.62 27.82 -17.73
C GLY A 12 -3.92 29.31 -17.52
N SER A 13 -4.23 30.07 -18.58
CA SER A 13 -4.63 31.49 -18.46
C SER A 13 -5.88 31.70 -17.60
N ASP A 14 -6.74 30.68 -17.49
CA ASP A 14 -7.94 30.61 -16.66
C ASP A 14 -7.75 29.88 -15.32
N GLN A 15 -6.54 29.36 -15.05
CA GLN A 15 -6.22 28.54 -13.86
C GLN A 15 -5.53 29.35 -12.76
N PHE A 16 -6.02 30.57 -12.55
CA PHE A 16 -5.44 31.54 -11.63
C PHE A 16 -6.45 31.96 -10.56
N GLY A 17 -6.45 31.22 -9.46
CA GLY A 17 -7.33 31.44 -8.32
C GLY A 17 -6.68 32.21 -7.16
N GLY A 18 -7.50 32.57 -6.17
CA GLY A 18 -7.05 33.09 -4.89
C GLY A 18 -6.27 32.05 -4.08
N CYS A 19 -5.40 32.51 -3.18
CA CYS A 19 -4.63 31.64 -2.28
C CYS A 19 -4.72 32.16 -0.85
N ILE A 20 -4.94 31.26 0.12
CA ILE A 20 -4.89 31.57 1.55
C ILE A 20 -3.61 30.97 2.11
N MET A 21 -2.64 31.82 2.43
CA MET A 21 -1.37 31.39 3.03
C MET A 21 -1.25 31.92 4.45
N LEU A 22 -1.08 31.02 5.40
CA LEU A 22 -0.78 31.33 6.78
C LEU A 22 0.71 31.12 7.02
N HIS A 23 1.42 32.20 7.30
CA HIS A 23 2.86 32.19 7.50
C HIS A 23 3.27 33.25 8.54
N ALA A 24 4.30 32.97 9.33
CA ALA A 24 4.85 33.89 10.31
C ALA A 24 6.18 34.49 9.80
N PRO A 25 6.46 35.79 10.03
CA PRO A 25 7.74 36.41 9.63
C PRO A 25 8.97 35.71 10.23
N ILE A 26 8.80 35.08 11.40
CA ILE A 26 9.81 34.26 12.05
C ILE A 26 9.23 32.83 12.13
N PRO A 27 9.79 31.85 11.38
CA PRO A 27 9.32 30.48 11.40
C PRO A 27 9.33 29.86 12.80
N GLY A 28 8.30 29.06 13.12
CA GLY A 28 8.22 28.32 14.39
C GLY A 28 7.96 29.17 15.63
N VAL A 29 7.81 30.49 15.50
CA VAL A 29 7.31 31.34 16.60
C VAL A 29 5.80 31.38 16.49
N ASN A 30 5.10 30.94 17.53
CA ASN A 30 3.63 30.82 17.61
C ASN A 30 2.90 32.18 17.59
N MET A 31 3.08 32.95 16.52
CA MET A 31 2.57 34.31 16.32
C MET A 31 1.29 34.33 15.48
N VAL A 32 1.01 33.26 14.73
CA VAL A 32 -0.12 33.18 13.82
C VAL A 32 -1.10 32.14 14.34
N THR A 33 -2.34 32.56 14.56
CA THR A 33 -3.47 31.66 14.80
C THR A 33 -4.41 31.74 13.61
N GLY A 34 -4.66 30.60 12.96
CA GLY A 34 -5.58 30.49 11.84
C GLY A 34 -6.77 29.62 12.20
N ARG A 35 -7.98 30.10 11.93
CA ARG A 35 -9.23 29.36 12.22
C ARG A 35 -10.15 29.55 11.04
N ILE A 36 -10.18 28.57 10.14
CA ILE A 36 -11.01 28.59 8.94
C ILE A 36 -12.16 27.60 9.17
N GLU A 37 -13.41 28.08 9.26
CA GLU A 37 -14.58 27.22 9.47
C GLU A 37 -15.75 27.58 8.59
N TYR A 38 -16.42 26.55 8.05
CA TYR A 38 -17.69 26.68 7.34
C TYR A 38 -17.66 27.65 6.16
N VAL A 39 -16.53 27.67 5.43
CA VAL A 39 -16.36 28.48 4.22
C VAL A 39 -16.34 27.61 2.96
N GLU A 40 -16.77 28.21 1.85
CA GLU A 40 -16.60 27.66 0.50
C GLU A 40 -15.36 28.27 -0.14
N ILE A 41 -14.54 27.42 -0.75
CA ILE A 41 -13.34 27.80 -1.49
C ILE A 41 -13.46 27.18 -2.89
N PHE A 42 -13.74 28.04 -3.86
CA PHE A 42 -14.05 27.66 -5.24
C PHE A 42 -13.12 28.39 -6.21
N HIS A 43 -12.66 27.70 -7.27
CA HIS A 43 -11.72 28.25 -8.26
C HIS A 43 -10.46 28.89 -7.62
N ALA A 44 -9.97 28.28 -6.55
CA ALA A 44 -8.80 28.73 -5.80
C ALA A 44 -7.53 27.96 -6.21
N GLY A 45 -6.38 28.45 -5.76
CA GLY A 45 -5.07 27.94 -6.13
C GLY A 45 -4.64 28.39 -7.53
N GLN A 46 -3.34 28.36 -7.80
CA GLN A 46 -2.78 28.76 -9.10
C GLN A 46 -2.03 27.58 -9.70
N ALA A 47 -2.43 27.16 -10.91
CA ALA A 47 -1.66 26.18 -11.67
C ALA A 47 -0.28 26.76 -12.06
N PHE A 48 0.70 25.89 -12.30
CA PHE A 48 2.07 26.26 -12.73
C PHE A 48 2.85 27.10 -11.72
N ARG A 49 2.34 27.26 -10.49
CA ARG A 49 2.98 28.03 -9.41
C ARG A 49 2.99 27.23 -8.12
N LEU A 50 4.15 26.66 -7.80
CA LEU A 50 4.36 25.96 -6.54
C LEU A 50 4.14 26.89 -5.34
N GLY A 51 3.58 26.37 -4.25
CA GLY A 51 3.29 27.15 -3.04
C GLY A 51 2.03 28.03 -3.10
N ARG A 52 1.32 28.07 -4.23
CA ARG A 52 0.07 28.86 -4.43
C ARG A 52 -1.17 27.96 -4.33
N TYR A 53 -1.39 27.44 -3.12
CA TYR A 53 -2.49 26.53 -2.80
C TYR A 53 -3.73 27.28 -2.29
N PRO A 54 -4.94 26.71 -2.37
CA PRO A 54 -6.16 27.24 -1.78
C PRO A 54 -6.01 27.52 -0.29
N ILE A 55 -5.52 26.55 0.50
CA ILE A 55 -5.13 26.73 1.89
C ILE A 55 -3.70 26.18 2.08
N HIS A 56 -2.80 27.04 2.55
CA HIS A 56 -1.41 26.70 2.80
C HIS A 56 -0.99 27.11 4.23
N TRP A 57 -0.77 26.12 5.09
CA TRP A 57 -0.16 26.29 6.40
C TRP A 57 1.36 26.19 6.26
N HIS A 58 2.05 27.33 6.24
CA HIS A 58 3.43 27.43 5.76
C HIS A 58 4.39 27.84 6.88
N LEU A 59 5.20 26.88 7.34
CA LEU A 59 6.31 27.06 8.28
C LEU A 59 5.91 27.65 9.64
N LEU A 60 4.81 27.16 10.19
CA LEU A 60 4.23 27.68 11.44
C LEU A 60 4.77 26.99 12.70
N GLY A 61 5.43 25.83 12.57
CA GLY A 61 5.88 25.03 13.71
C GLY A 61 4.71 24.43 14.48
N ASP A 62 4.83 24.37 15.81
CA ASP A 62 3.85 23.72 16.68
C ASP A 62 2.67 24.62 17.05
N LEU A 63 1.52 24.38 16.41
CA LEU A 63 0.29 25.14 16.63
C LEU A 63 -0.44 24.78 17.93
N GLN A 64 -0.04 23.71 18.63
CA GLN A 64 -0.67 23.27 19.89
C GLN A 64 -2.19 23.12 19.78
N PHE A 65 -2.70 22.71 18.62
CA PHE A 65 -4.13 22.61 18.30
C PHE A 65 -4.94 23.91 18.46
N LYS A 66 -4.29 25.09 18.46
CA LYS A 66 -4.98 26.39 18.52
C LYS A 66 -5.57 26.83 17.17
N SER A 67 -5.08 26.22 16.10
CA SER A 67 -5.43 26.51 14.72
C SER A 67 -6.07 25.30 14.04
N TYR A 68 -6.94 25.55 13.06
CA TYR A 68 -7.68 24.49 12.38
C TYR A 68 -8.25 24.91 11.02
N VAL A 69 -8.61 23.90 10.20
CA VAL A 69 -9.53 24.01 9.07
C VAL A 69 -10.69 23.05 9.30
N LYS A 70 -11.92 23.56 9.42
CA LYS A 70 -13.07 22.75 9.81
C LYS A 70 -14.31 22.98 8.96
N GLY A 71 -14.97 21.91 8.52
CA GLY A 71 -16.30 22.03 7.91
C GLY A 71 -16.33 22.82 6.60
N CYS A 72 -15.20 22.93 5.89
CA CYS A 72 -15.10 23.72 4.67
C CYS A 72 -15.41 22.88 3.42
N ALA A 73 -15.96 23.53 2.39
CA ALA A 73 -16.10 22.96 1.06
C ALA A 73 -15.01 23.56 0.15
N ILE A 74 -14.15 22.72 -0.41
CA ILE A 74 -13.03 23.14 -1.26
C ILE A 74 -13.14 22.40 -2.59
N HIS A 75 -13.50 23.08 -3.67
CA HIS A 75 -13.78 22.37 -4.91
C HIS A 75 -13.38 23.13 -6.17
N GLN A 76 -13.15 22.35 -7.23
CA GLN A 76 -12.79 22.88 -8.56
C GLN A 76 -11.58 23.80 -8.49
N THR A 77 -10.59 23.42 -7.67
CA THR A 77 -9.36 24.18 -7.48
C THR A 77 -8.37 23.86 -8.58
N TYR A 78 -7.54 24.84 -8.93
CA TYR A 78 -6.54 24.71 -9.98
C TYR A 78 -5.22 24.13 -9.49
N ASN A 79 -5.13 23.86 -8.20
CA ASN A 79 -3.99 23.30 -7.49
C ASN A 79 -4.55 22.35 -6.40
N ARG A 80 -3.67 21.83 -5.52
CA ARG A 80 -3.98 21.07 -4.30
C ARG A 80 -5.08 21.72 -3.46
N ALA A 81 -5.52 21.14 -2.35
CA ALA A 81 -6.56 21.78 -1.53
C ALA A 81 -6.02 22.32 -0.20
N ILE A 82 -5.58 21.44 0.70
CA ILE A 82 -5.01 21.80 2.00
C ILE A 82 -3.59 21.27 2.07
N THR A 83 -2.63 22.18 2.13
CA THR A 83 -1.21 21.84 2.29
C THR A 83 -0.74 22.22 3.69
N ILE A 84 -0.06 21.26 4.33
CA ILE A 84 0.53 21.36 5.66
C ILE A 84 2.05 21.27 5.49
N HIS A 85 2.73 22.39 5.67
CA HIS A 85 4.16 22.54 5.44
C HIS A 85 4.86 23.04 6.70
N ASN A 86 5.77 22.22 7.25
CA ASN A 86 6.44 22.42 8.55
C ASN A 86 5.52 22.99 9.63
N THR A 87 4.38 22.31 9.76
CA THR A 87 3.30 22.68 10.67
C THR A 87 2.89 21.44 11.44
N HIS A 88 2.78 21.56 12.77
CA HIS A 88 2.54 20.46 13.69
C HIS A 88 1.29 20.74 14.53
N HIS A 89 0.66 19.66 15.00
CA HIS A 89 -0.53 19.74 15.85
C HIS A 89 -1.64 20.65 15.27
N LEU A 90 -1.86 20.59 13.96
CA LEU A 90 -2.98 21.21 13.25
C LEU A 90 -4.19 20.26 13.26
N LEU A 91 -5.39 20.81 13.48
CA LEU A 91 -6.64 20.07 13.30
C LEU A 91 -7.25 20.35 11.92
N VAL A 92 -7.44 19.31 11.12
CA VAL A 92 -8.12 19.34 9.82
C VAL A 92 -9.30 18.39 9.87
N GLU A 93 -10.51 18.93 10.01
CA GLU A 93 -11.70 18.15 10.34
C GLU A 93 -12.92 18.46 9.47
N ARG A 94 -13.68 17.43 9.06
CA ARG A 94 -15.00 17.59 8.43
C ARG A 94 -15.00 18.42 7.14
N ASN A 95 -13.88 18.48 6.44
CA ASN A 95 -13.78 19.18 5.17
C ASN A 95 -14.20 18.26 4.01
N ILE A 96 -14.85 18.85 3.01
CA ILE A 96 -15.21 18.19 1.76
C ILE A 96 -14.38 18.79 0.64
N ILE A 97 -13.67 17.94 -0.09
CA ILE A 97 -12.89 18.29 -1.26
C ILE A 97 -13.48 17.61 -2.48
N TYR A 98 -13.70 18.37 -3.56
CA TYR A 98 -14.29 17.84 -4.79
C TYR A 98 -13.64 18.40 -6.06
N ASP A 99 -13.32 17.53 -7.03
CA ASP A 99 -12.82 17.90 -8.36
C ASP A 99 -11.62 18.87 -8.31
N ILE A 100 -10.53 18.43 -7.70
CA ILE A 100 -9.31 19.23 -7.56
C ILE A 100 -8.16 18.65 -8.40
N ARG A 101 -7.13 19.47 -8.68
CA ARG A 101 -5.92 19.05 -9.40
C ARG A 101 -4.73 18.90 -8.46
N GLY A 102 -4.02 17.77 -8.51
CA GLY A 102 -2.89 17.47 -7.61
C GLY A 102 -3.32 16.83 -6.28
N GLY A 103 -2.41 16.68 -5.32
CA GLY A 103 -2.74 16.08 -4.01
C GLY A 103 -3.78 16.89 -3.20
N ALA A 104 -4.80 16.26 -2.62
CA ALA A 104 -5.86 16.99 -1.91
C ALA A 104 -5.43 17.46 -0.52
N PHE A 105 -5.18 16.53 0.40
CA PHE A 105 -4.57 16.80 1.71
C PHE A 105 -3.09 16.41 1.64
N PHE A 106 -2.21 17.40 1.65
CA PHE A 106 -0.78 17.20 1.43
C PHE A 106 0.04 17.60 2.64
N ILE A 107 0.80 16.64 3.17
CA ILE A 107 1.85 16.86 4.15
C ILE A 107 3.18 16.98 3.40
N GLU A 108 3.83 18.15 3.43
CA GLU A 108 4.78 18.54 2.38
C GLU A 108 6.19 17.99 2.55
N ASP A 109 6.92 18.39 3.59
CA ASP A 109 8.37 18.11 3.68
C ASP A 109 8.69 16.81 4.43
N GLY A 110 7.78 16.29 5.24
CA GLY A 110 7.96 15.07 6.04
C GLY A 110 8.50 15.32 7.45
N ILE A 111 8.58 16.57 7.90
CA ILE A 111 8.81 16.91 9.33
C ILE A 111 7.50 17.05 10.11
N GLU A 112 6.39 17.22 9.40
CA GLU A 112 5.09 17.55 9.97
C GLU A 112 4.52 16.37 10.76
N HIS A 113 4.31 16.56 12.07
CA HIS A 113 3.85 15.51 12.96
C HIS A 113 2.74 15.99 13.89
N GLY A 114 2.05 15.04 14.51
CA GLY A 114 1.01 15.29 15.50
C GLY A 114 -0.25 15.94 14.92
N ASN A 115 -0.35 16.12 13.60
CA ASN A 115 -1.54 16.67 12.97
C ASN A 115 -2.69 15.66 13.01
N ILE A 116 -3.92 16.16 13.15
CA ILE A 116 -5.13 15.33 13.18
C ILE A 116 -5.94 15.63 11.92
N LEU A 117 -6.00 14.66 11.01
CA LEU A 117 -6.85 14.70 9.82
C LEU A 117 -7.98 13.68 10.01
N GLN A 118 -9.18 14.17 10.32
CA GLN A 118 -10.33 13.32 10.64
C GLN A 118 -11.66 13.75 10.00
N TYR A 119 -12.53 12.78 9.70
CA TYR A 119 -13.88 13.03 9.16
C TYR A 119 -13.90 13.82 7.84
N ASN A 120 -12.80 13.84 7.09
CA ASN A 120 -12.70 14.53 5.81
C ASN A 120 -13.09 13.61 4.65
N LEU A 121 -13.66 14.20 3.61
CA LEU A 121 -14.05 13.55 2.36
C LEU A 121 -13.27 14.18 1.19
N ALA A 122 -12.66 13.36 0.35
CA ALA A 122 -12.03 13.80 -0.90
C ALA A 122 -12.60 13.01 -2.09
N VAL A 123 -13.16 13.71 -3.05
CA VAL A 123 -13.80 13.11 -4.23
C VAL A 123 -13.20 13.68 -5.50
N PHE A 124 -12.91 12.81 -6.47
CA PHE A 124 -12.47 13.20 -7.81
C PHE A 124 -11.16 14.01 -7.79
N VAL A 125 -10.14 13.46 -7.13
CA VAL A 125 -8.77 14.01 -7.13
C VAL A 125 -8.07 13.65 -8.44
N ARG A 126 -7.66 14.66 -9.21
CA ARG A 126 -7.21 14.49 -10.60
C ARG A 126 -5.73 14.79 -10.76
N GLN A 127 -5.10 14.02 -11.65
CA GLN A 127 -3.72 14.27 -12.08
C GLN A 127 -3.51 15.73 -12.50
N SER A 128 -2.34 16.26 -12.18
CA SER A 128 -1.88 17.58 -12.56
C SER A 128 -0.44 17.54 -13.04
N THR A 129 -0.18 18.09 -14.22
CA THR A 129 1.18 18.28 -14.75
C THR A 129 1.72 19.68 -14.45
N SER A 130 1.04 20.45 -13.60
CA SER A 130 1.34 21.86 -13.37
C SER A 130 2.15 22.12 -12.09
N LEU A 131 2.57 21.06 -11.37
CA LEU A 131 3.16 21.16 -10.02
C LEU A 131 4.39 20.24 -9.90
N LEU A 132 4.48 19.43 -8.84
CA LEU A 132 5.55 18.45 -8.69
C LEU A 132 5.28 17.25 -9.60
N ASN A 133 6.33 16.50 -9.94
CA ASN A 133 6.20 15.26 -10.70
C ASN A 133 5.21 14.29 -10.02
N ASP A 134 5.13 14.32 -8.70
CA ASP A 134 4.22 13.47 -7.93
C ASP A 134 2.75 13.83 -8.08
N ASP A 135 2.43 15.07 -8.50
CA ASP A 135 1.05 15.47 -8.77
C ASP A 135 0.52 14.88 -10.08
N VAL A 136 1.38 14.26 -10.90
CA VAL A 136 0.93 13.42 -12.02
C VAL A 136 0.30 12.11 -11.51
N THR A 137 0.66 11.66 -10.31
CA THR A 137 0.09 10.48 -9.62
C THR A 137 -0.46 10.88 -8.24
N PRO A 138 -1.50 11.73 -8.15
CA PRO A 138 -1.89 12.37 -6.90
C PRO A 138 -2.62 11.42 -5.95
N ALA A 139 -2.61 11.78 -4.67
CA ALA A 139 -3.40 11.12 -3.64
C ALA A 139 -4.44 12.05 -3.03
N ALA A 140 -5.57 11.50 -2.60
CA ALA A 140 -6.48 12.22 -1.72
C ALA A 140 -5.81 12.59 -0.39
N PHE A 141 -5.03 11.67 0.17
CA PHE A 141 -4.25 11.89 1.38
C PHE A 141 -2.80 11.52 1.11
N TRP A 142 -1.94 12.53 0.95
CA TRP A 142 -0.52 12.35 0.75
C TRP A 142 0.22 12.63 2.05
N VAL A 143 0.79 11.57 2.62
CA VAL A 143 1.42 11.52 3.93
C VAL A 143 2.92 11.25 3.77
N THR A 144 3.75 12.25 4.06
CA THR A 144 5.23 12.14 4.00
C THR A 144 5.87 11.88 5.37
N ASN A 145 5.09 12.00 6.45
CA ASN A 145 5.48 11.63 7.81
C ASN A 145 4.37 10.78 8.47
N PRO A 146 4.67 9.55 8.92
CA PRO A 146 3.66 8.64 9.45
C PRO A 146 3.17 9.01 10.86
N ASN A 147 3.87 9.89 11.59
CA ASN A 147 3.46 10.35 12.93
C ASN A 147 2.36 11.43 12.84
N ASN A 148 1.23 11.07 12.25
CA ASN A 148 0.02 11.90 12.18
C ASN A 148 -1.21 11.00 12.41
N THR A 149 -2.31 11.60 12.89
CA THR A 149 -3.58 10.91 13.10
C THR A 149 -4.44 10.99 11.85
N ILE A 150 -4.62 9.85 11.19
CA ILE A 150 -5.33 9.69 9.92
C ILE A 150 -6.53 8.75 10.14
N ARG A 151 -7.70 9.30 10.54
CA ARG A 151 -8.87 8.47 10.86
C ARG A 151 -10.23 8.94 10.34
N HIS A 152 -11.18 8.03 10.16
CA HIS A 152 -12.57 8.34 9.79
C HIS A 152 -12.70 9.12 8.47
N LYS A 153 -11.86 8.84 7.47
CA LYS A 153 -11.87 9.58 6.20
C LYS A 153 -12.38 8.73 5.05
N ALA A 154 -12.87 9.42 4.02
CA ALA A 154 -13.33 8.81 2.79
C ALA A 154 -12.62 9.41 1.57
N ALA A 155 -12.20 8.57 0.63
CA ALA A 155 -11.70 8.99 -0.68
C ALA A 155 -12.42 8.25 -1.81
N ALA A 156 -12.91 8.97 -2.82
CA ALA A 156 -13.71 8.38 -3.89
C ALA A 156 -13.39 8.92 -5.28
N GLY A 157 -13.40 8.07 -6.32
CA GLY A 157 -13.41 8.51 -7.72
C GLY A 157 -12.14 9.22 -8.19
N GLY A 158 -11.04 9.16 -7.44
CA GLY A 158 -9.78 9.80 -7.81
C GLY A 158 -9.05 9.03 -8.90
N THR A 159 -8.14 9.72 -9.60
CA THR A 159 -7.39 9.12 -10.71
C THR A 159 -6.37 8.07 -10.27
N HIS A 160 -5.82 8.16 -9.05
CA HIS A 160 -4.71 7.32 -8.60
C HIS A 160 -4.92 6.77 -7.18
N PHE A 161 -4.57 7.52 -6.14
CA PHE A 161 -4.50 6.98 -4.78
C PHE A 161 -5.53 7.57 -3.82
N GLY A 162 -6.10 6.72 -2.96
CA GLY A 162 -6.78 7.19 -1.75
C GLY A 162 -5.78 7.74 -0.74
N PHE A 163 -4.93 6.85 -0.22
CA PHE A 163 -3.86 7.18 0.72
C PHE A 163 -2.51 6.84 0.11
N TRP A 164 -1.58 7.78 0.18
CA TRP A 164 -0.21 7.57 -0.22
C TRP A 164 0.73 7.91 0.93
N TYR A 165 1.34 6.88 1.51
CA TYR A 165 2.41 7.00 2.49
C TYR A 165 3.73 6.95 1.75
N ARG A 166 4.37 8.12 1.63
CA ARG A 166 5.60 8.32 0.89
C ARG A 166 6.65 9.03 1.72
N MET A 167 7.39 8.25 2.49
CA MET A 167 8.42 8.76 3.38
C MET A 167 9.75 8.90 2.62
N ASN A 168 10.38 10.06 2.77
CA ASN A 168 11.75 10.28 2.30
C ASN A 168 12.77 9.76 3.33
N ASN A 169 14.05 9.78 2.95
CA ASN A 169 15.13 9.43 3.89
C ASN A 169 15.27 10.49 5.00
N HIS A 170 15.17 11.76 4.62
CA HIS A 170 15.17 12.93 5.46
C HIS A 170 14.08 13.89 4.97
N PRO A 171 13.61 14.84 5.79
CA PRO A 171 12.71 15.88 5.32
C PRO A 171 13.31 16.63 4.13
N ASP A 172 12.48 16.97 3.15
CA ASP A 172 12.92 17.72 1.98
C ASP A 172 12.71 19.23 2.19
N GLY A 173 13.03 20.02 1.15
CA GLY A 173 12.62 21.42 1.07
C GLY A 173 13.22 22.32 2.16
N PRO A 174 12.53 23.42 2.49
CA PRO A 174 12.95 24.35 3.54
C PRO A 174 13.06 23.74 4.94
N SER A 175 12.53 22.53 5.15
CA SER A 175 12.49 21.86 6.45
C SER A 175 13.50 20.73 6.59
N TYR A 176 14.51 20.67 5.71
CA TYR A 176 15.53 19.64 5.73
C TYR A 176 16.20 19.50 7.10
N ASP A 177 16.18 18.27 7.63
CA ASP A 177 16.88 17.88 8.86
C ASP A 177 17.43 16.45 8.75
N GLN A 178 18.76 16.32 8.69
CA GLN A 178 19.45 15.03 8.60
C GLN A 178 19.23 14.11 9.81
N ASN A 179 18.75 14.62 10.94
CA ASN A 179 18.52 13.83 12.15
C ASN A 179 17.13 13.20 12.19
N ILE A 180 16.25 13.58 11.25
CA ILE A 180 14.91 13.01 11.10
C ILE A 180 14.96 11.95 10.01
N CYS A 181 14.47 10.76 10.33
CA CYS A 181 14.40 9.63 9.39
C CYS A 181 12.96 9.17 9.24
N GLN A 182 12.19 9.77 8.32
CA GLN A 182 10.73 9.55 8.22
C GLN A 182 10.36 8.06 8.08
N LYS A 183 11.18 7.29 7.35
CA LYS A 183 11.00 5.84 7.18
C LYS A 183 11.06 5.03 8.48
N ARG A 184 11.66 5.58 9.55
CA ARG A 184 11.77 4.92 10.86
C ARG A 184 10.73 5.43 11.86
N VAL A 185 10.08 6.54 11.57
CA VAL A 185 9.14 7.18 12.48
C VAL A 185 7.95 6.24 12.77
N PRO A 186 7.58 6.04 14.05
CA PRO A 186 6.39 5.29 14.43
C PRO A 186 5.13 5.85 13.76
N LEU A 187 4.23 4.95 13.37
CA LEU A 187 2.92 5.34 12.85
C LEU A 187 2.12 6.00 14.00
N GLY A 188 1.53 7.17 13.74
CA GLY A 188 0.63 7.85 14.67
C GLY A 188 -0.67 7.08 14.82
N GLU A 189 -1.63 7.32 13.91
CA GLU A 189 -2.86 6.52 13.85
C GLU A 189 -3.32 6.41 12.40
N PHE A 190 -3.67 5.19 11.96
CA PHE A 190 -4.46 4.98 10.75
C PHE A 190 -5.67 4.13 11.13
N PHE A 191 -6.86 4.73 11.17
CA PHE A 191 -8.04 4.05 11.71
C PHE A 191 -9.34 4.37 10.95
N ASN A 192 -10.08 3.33 10.59
CA ASN A 192 -11.45 3.44 10.07
C ASN A 192 -11.54 4.39 8.86
N ASN A 193 -10.76 4.09 7.82
CA ASN A 193 -10.77 4.85 6.57
C ASN A 193 -11.47 4.05 5.46
N THR A 194 -12.06 4.74 4.51
CA THR A 194 -12.78 4.15 3.38
C THR A 194 -12.26 4.71 2.07
N VAL A 195 -12.01 3.85 1.08
CA VAL A 195 -11.57 4.28 -0.26
C VAL A 195 -12.28 3.49 -1.34
N HIS A 196 -12.80 4.16 -2.36
CA HIS A 196 -13.36 3.41 -3.48
C HIS A 196 -13.25 4.11 -4.83
N SER A 197 -13.41 3.32 -5.88
CA SER A 197 -13.44 3.82 -7.27
C SER A 197 -12.19 4.65 -7.60
N GLN A 198 -11.04 4.33 -7.01
CA GLN A 198 -9.78 4.95 -7.36
C GLN A 198 -9.21 4.28 -8.60
N GLY A 199 -8.65 5.08 -9.50
CA GLY A 199 -8.04 4.54 -10.72
C GLY A 199 -6.92 3.55 -10.39
N TRP A 200 -6.12 3.79 -9.34
CA TRP A 200 -5.07 2.88 -8.87
C TRP A 200 -5.40 2.31 -7.48
N PHE A 201 -4.74 2.76 -6.40
CA PHE A 201 -4.72 2.02 -5.14
C PHE A 201 -5.50 2.71 -4.02
N GLY A 202 -6.14 1.90 -3.17
CA GLY A 202 -6.80 2.42 -1.97
C GLY A 202 -5.78 2.98 -0.96
N LEU A 203 -4.79 2.17 -0.60
CA LEU A 203 -3.63 2.55 0.19
C LEU A 203 -2.35 2.12 -0.53
N TRP A 204 -1.39 3.05 -0.64
CA TRP A 204 -0.07 2.76 -1.16
C TRP A 204 1.02 3.22 -0.19
N ILE A 205 1.86 2.28 0.23
CA ILE A 205 3.06 2.55 1.04
C ILE A 205 4.27 2.37 0.14
N PHE A 206 4.90 3.49 -0.25
CA PHE A 206 5.91 3.53 -1.30
C PHE A 206 7.02 4.56 -1.02
N GLU A 207 8.29 4.26 -1.26
CA GLU A 207 8.82 2.93 -1.58
C GLU A 207 9.05 2.08 -0.33
N GLU A 208 9.39 2.74 0.77
CA GLU A 208 10.01 2.11 1.93
C GLU A 208 9.39 2.59 3.23
N TYR A 209 9.05 1.65 4.12
CA TYR A 209 8.66 1.98 5.49
C TYR A 209 9.12 0.93 6.50
N PHE A 210 9.94 1.36 7.45
CA PHE A 210 10.66 0.52 8.41
C PHE A 210 10.48 1.08 9.83
N PRO A 211 9.27 1.05 10.40
CA PRO A 211 8.99 1.70 11.69
C PRO A 211 9.84 1.12 12.82
N MET A 212 10.42 2.01 13.64
CA MET A 212 11.34 1.70 14.72
C MET A 212 10.90 2.34 16.03
N GLN A 213 11.22 1.72 17.16
CA GLN A 213 10.72 2.09 18.48
C GLN A 213 10.91 3.58 18.85
N THR A 214 12.07 4.16 18.56
CA THR A 214 12.34 5.58 18.89
C THR A 214 12.15 6.52 17.71
N GLY A 215 11.95 6.01 16.50
CA GLY A 215 11.94 6.79 15.27
C GLY A 215 13.27 7.43 14.87
N SER A 216 14.34 7.28 15.67
CA SER A 216 15.63 7.90 15.37
C SER A 216 16.34 7.20 14.20
N CYS A 217 17.23 7.93 13.53
CA CYS A 217 18.06 7.40 12.45
C CYS A 217 18.99 6.25 12.86
N THR A 218 19.27 6.10 14.17
CA THR A 218 20.10 5.02 14.73
C THR A 218 19.27 3.87 15.31
N SER A 219 17.95 4.02 15.43
CA SER A 219 17.08 3.00 16.01
C SER A 219 17.06 1.72 15.17
N SER A 220 17.35 0.58 15.79
CA SER A 220 17.39 -0.73 15.14
C SER A 220 16.34 -1.71 15.63
N VAL A 221 15.57 -1.33 16.66
CA VAL A 221 14.50 -2.17 17.22
C VAL A 221 13.20 -1.87 16.47
N PRO A 222 12.66 -2.85 15.70
CA PRO A 222 11.40 -2.65 14.98
C PRO A 222 10.24 -2.39 15.94
N LEU A 223 9.37 -1.47 15.57
CA LEU A 223 8.09 -1.23 16.23
C LEU A 223 7.00 -1.39 15.17
N PRO A 224 6.07 -2.34 15.30
CA PRO A 224 5.05 -2.53 14.28
C PRO A 224 4.22 -1.27 13.97
N ALA A 225 4.09 -0.94 12.68
CA ALA A 225 3.12 0.05 12.22
C ALA A 225 1.81 -0.65 11.86
N VAL A 226 0.80 -0.47 12.72
CA VAL A 226 -0.52 -1.10 12.55
C VAL A 226 -1.46 -0.15 11.84
N PHE A 227 -1.75 -0.43 10.56
CA PHE A 227 -2.82 0.22 9.82
C PHE A 227 -4.11 -0.53 10.11
N HIS A 228 -5.10 0.17 10.68
CA HIS A 228 -6.28 -0.47 11.24
C HIS A 228 -7.56 -0.03 10.50
N SER A 229 -8.41 -0.99 10.16
CA SER A 229 -9.75 -0.76 9.60
C SER A 229 -9.76 0.09 8.33
N LEU A 230 -9.21 -0.44 7.23
CA LEU A 230 -9.40 0.11 5.89
C LEU A 230 -10.49 -0.68 5.16
N THR A 231 -11.50 0.00 4.64
CA THR A 231 -12.45 -0.61 3.68
C THR A 231 -12.14 -0.07 2.29
N THR A 232 -11.89 -0.96 1.32
CA THR A 232 -11.70 -0.56 -0.08
C THR A 232 -12.54 -1.36 -1.05
N TRP A 233 -13.03 -0.69 -2.11
CA TRP A 233 -13.65 -1.38 -3.23
C TRP A 233 -13.51 -0.68 -4.58
N ASN A 234 -13.61 -1.47 -5.65
CA ASN A 234 -13.56 -0.99 -7.03
C ASN A 234 -12.32 -0.11 -7.32
N CYS A 235 -11.19 -0.37 -6.67
CA CYS A 235 -9.89 0.20 -7.00
C CYS A 235 -9.10 -0.78 -7.88
N GLN A 236 -8.00 -0.36 -8.51
CA GLN A 236 -7.07 -1.31 -9.14
C GLN A 236 -6.50 -2.29 -8.09
N LYS A 237 -6.09 -1.76 -6.94
CA LYS A 237 -5.71 -2.56 -5.76
C LYS A 237 -6.29 -1.96 -4.49
N GLY A 238 -6.64 -2.81 -3.52
CA GLY A 238 -7.14 -2.33 -2.23
C GLY A 238 -6.04 -1.68 -1.39
N ALA A 239 -4.98 -2.43 -1.10
CA ALA A 239 -3.80 -1.90 -0.41
C ALA A 239 -2.52 -2.54 -0.95
N GLU A 240 -1.45 -1.76 -1.04
CA GLU A 240 -0.12 -2.25 -1.40
C GLU A 240 0.97 -1.64 -0.50
N TRP A 241 1.94 -2.46 -0.10
CA TRP A 241 3.25 -1.97 0.31
C TRP A 241 4.35 -2.52 -0.59
N VAL A 242 5.37 -1.71 -0.87
CA VAL A 242 6.52 -2.13 -1.68
C VAL A 242 7.62 -2.75 -0.83
N ASN A 243 8.44 -1.95 -0.14
CA ASN A 243 9.47 -2.47 0.76
C ASN A 243 9.07 -2.21 2.21
N GLY A 244 8.55 -3.24 2.88
CA GLY A 244 8.07 -3.14 4.27
C GLY A 244 9.06 -3.69 5.30
N GLY A 245 9.06 -3.07 6.48
CA GLY A 245 9.56 -3.65 7.73
C GLY A 245 8.43 -4.35 8.49
N ALA A 246 8.29 -4.08 9.79
CA ALA A 246 7.19 -4.57 10.62
C ALA A 246 5.85 -3.85 10.31
N LEU A 247 5.33 -4.00 9.08
CA LEU A 247 4.05 -3.42 8.66
C LEU A 247 2.91 -4.40 8.93
N GLN A 248 1.80 -3.90 9.47
CA GLN A 248 0.65 -4.73 9.82
C GLN A 248 -0.65 -4.12 9.34
N PHE A 249 -1.46 -4.92 8.65
CA PHE A 249 -2.80 -4.54 8.19
C PHE A 249 -3.85 -5.31 8.98
N HIS A 250 -4.57 -4.60 9.84
CA HIS A 250 -5.55 -5.18 10.76
C HIS A 250 -6.97 -4.76 10.38
N ASN A 251 -7.90 -5.71 10.36
CA ASN A 251 -9.33 -5.46 10.14
C ASN A 251 -9.65 -4.79 8.79
N PHE A 252 -8.93 -5.16 7.74
CA PHE A 252 -9.16 -4.63 6.38
C PHE A 252 -10.34 -5.35 5.72
N VAL A 253 -11.12 -4.62 4.93
CA VAL A 253 -12.22 -5.15 4.11
C VAL A 253 -11.95 -4.76 2.66
N MET A 254 -11.64 -5.74 1.82
CA MET A 254 -11.29 -5.53 0.42
C MET A 254 -12.32 -6.21 -0.47
N VAL A 255 -13.00 -5.45 -1.33
CA VAL A 255 -14.09 -5.97 -2.15
C VAL A 255 -13.90 -5.51 -3.59
N ASN A 256 -13.94 -6.43 -4.56
CA ASN A 256 -13.95 -6.08 -5.98
C ASN A 256 -12.80 -5.17 -6.45
N ASN A 257 -11.61 -5.30 -5.87
CA ASN A 257 -10.44 -4.60 -6.41
C ASN A 257 -9.91 -5.36 -7.63
N TYR A 258 -9.51 -4.68 -8.70
CA TYR A 258 -9.30 -5.31 -10.02
C TYR A 258 -8.15 -6.35 -10.01
N GLU A 259 -6.96 -5.93 -9.61
CA GLU A 259 -5.78 -6.80 -9.60
C GLU A 259 -5.64 -7.54 -8.26
N ALA A 260 -5.73 -6.80 -7.15
CA ALA A 260 -5.51 -7.37 -5.83
C ALA A 260 -6.34 -6.73 -4.71
N GLY A 261 -6.78 -7.55 -3.75
CA GLY A 261 -7.33 -7.04 -2.49
C GLY A 261 -6.21 -6.41 -1.65
N ILE A 262 -5.20 -7.20 -1.29
CA ILE A 262 -3.99 -6.75 -0.61
C ILE A 262 -2.79 -7.30 -1.37
N GLU A 263 -1.81 -6.43 -1.66
CA GLU A 263 -0.53 -6.84 -2.24
C GLU A 263 0.65 -6.46 -1.36
N THR A 264 1.51 -7.44 -1.10
CA THR A 264 2.73 -7.27 -0.33
C THR A 264 3.90 -7.58 -1.25
N LYS A 265 4.74 -6.60 -1.61
CA LYS A 265 5.84 -6.86 -2.55
C LYS A 265 7.03 -7.50 -1.84
N ARG A 266 7.58 -6.86 -0.81
CA ARG A 266 8.77 -7.34 -0.07
C ARG A 266 8.67 -7.04 1.42
N ILE A 267 9.34 -7.90 2.20
CA ILE A 267 9.59 -7.72 3.62
C ILE A 267 11.12 -7.74 3.79
N LEU A 268 11.68 -6.65 4.28
CA LEU A 268 13.12 -6.54 4.44
C LEU A 268 13.55 -7.09 5.79
N ALA A 269 14.20 -8.25 5.77
CA ALA A 269 14.64 -8.98 6.96
C ALA A 269 15.37 -8.14 8.04
N PRO A 270 16.23 -7.16 7.70
CA PRO A 270 16.88 -6.31 8.71
C PRO A 270 15.92 -5.41 9.52
N TYR A 271 14.69 -5.24 9.06
CA TYR A 271 13.71 -4.31 9.63
C TYR A 271 12.49 -5.02 10.24
N VAL A 272 12.60 -6.31 10.51
CA VAL A 272 11.63 -7.12 11.24
C VAL A 272 12.35 -7.93 12.32
N GLY A 273 11.67 -8.24 13.41
CA GLY A 273 12.21 -9.06 14.51
C GLY A 273 11.78 -10.53 14.45
N GLY A 274 11.15 -10.96 13.36
CA GLY A 274 10.65 -12.33 13.19
C GLY A 274 9.26 -12.38 12.56
N TRP A 275 8.49 -13.39 12.96
CA TRP A 275 7.11 -13.62 12.53
C TRP A 275 6.12 -13.09 13.57
N GLY A 276 4.88 -12.82 13.14
CA GLY A 276 3.78 -12.47 14.03
C GLY A 276 3.73 -10.99 14.44
N GLU A 277 2.77 -10.69 15.32
CA GLU A 277 2.35 -9.32 15.63
C GLU A 277 3.36 -8.51 16.45
N THR A 278 4.24 -9.16 17.20
CA THR A 278 5.16 -8.46 18.11
C THR A 278 6.16 -7.59 17.37
N ASN A 279 6.71 -8.09 16.25
CA ASN A 279 7.82 -7.44 15.54
C ASN A 279 7.92 -7.83 14.06
N GLY A 280 6.94 -8.57 13.52
CA GLY A 280 6.92 -9.03 12.13
C GLY A 280 5.92 -8.28 11.26
N ALA A 281 5.85 -8.70 9.99
CA ALA A 281 4.86 -8.24 9.04
C ALA A 281 3.60 -9.13 9.10
N VAL A 282 2.42 -8.51 9.15
CA VAL A 282 1.16 -9.22 9.43
C VAL A 282 -0.01 -8.74 8.58
N ILE A 283 -0.81 -9.66 8.05
CA ILE A 283 -2.18 -9.41 7.62
C ILE A 283 -3.11 -10.11 8.60
N LYS A 284 -3.94 -9.36 9.32
CA LYS A 284 -4.79 -9.89 10.39
C LYS A 284 -6.25 -9.45 10.27
N SER A 285 -7.15 -10.39 10.53
CA SER A 285 -8.60 -10.12 10.62
C SER A 285 -9.18 -9.47 9.36
N ALA A 286 -8.65 -9.81 8.19
CA ALA A 286 -9.07 -9.21 6.93
C ALA A 286 -10.22 -10.00 6.29
N LYS A 287 -11.15 -9.30 5.63
CA LYS A 287 -12.16 -9.89 4.74
C LYS A 287 -11.80 -9.50 3.32
N ILE A 288 -11.61 -10.48 2.46
CA ILE A 288 -11.21 -10.26 1.07
C ILE A 288 -12.22 -10.96 0.17
N VAL A 289 -12.94 -10.18 -0.63
CA VAL A 289 -14.05 -10.61 -1.46
C VAL A 289 -13.65 -10.47 -2.93
N GLY A 290 -13.60 -11.59 -3.65
CA GLY A 290 -13.20 -11.64 -5.06
C GLY A 290 -14.22 -10.96 -5.97
N HIS A 291 -15.51 -11.20 -5.74
CA HIS A 291 -16.58 -10.46 -6.40
C HIS A 291 -17.82 -10.31 -5.51
N LEU A 292 -18.57 -9.24 -5.80
CA LEU A 292 -19.86 -8.89 -5.22
C LEU A 292 -20.66 -8.20 -6.33
N ASP A 293 -21.70 -8.87 -6.83
CA ASP A 293 -22.43 -8.45 -8.03
C ASP A 293 -23.21 -7.15 -7.84
N GLU A 294 -23.59 -6.83 -6.61
CA GLU A 294 -24.28 -5.61 -6.22
C GLU A 294 -23.44 -4.34 -6.49
N LEU A 295 -22.12 -4.48 -6.64
CA LEU A 295 -21.22 -3.39 -7.01
C LEU A 295 -21.12 -3.17 -8.53
N GLY A 296 -21.86 -3.93 -9.34
CA GLY A 296 -22.11 -3.62 -10.74
C GLY A 296 -20.93 -3.79 -11.70
N MET A 297 -19.90 -4.57 -11.33
CA MET A 297 -18.73 -4.83 -12.20
C MET A 297 -18.97 -5.89 -13.29
N GLY A 298 -20.14 -6.53 -13.28
CA GLY A 298 -20.55 -7.55 -14.24
C GLY A 298 -20.30 -8.98 -13.76
N SER A 299 -21.05 -9.93 -14.30
CA SER A 299 -21.08 -11.34 -13.85
C SER A 299 -19.80 -12.13 -14.16
N ALA A 300 -18.92 -11.60 -15.00
CA ALA A 300 -17.61 -12.21 -15.30
C ALA A 300 -16.49 -11.66 -14.41
N PHE A 301 -16.71 -10.55 -13.69
CA PHE A 301 -15.68 -9.88 -12.93
C PHE A 301 -15.29 -10.69 -11.67
N CYS A 302 -14.00 -10.79 -11.39
CA CYS A 302 -13.45 -11.28 -10.13
C CYS A 302 -12.06 -10.68 -9.91
N THR A 303 -11.75 -10.25 -8.69
CA THR A 303 -10.42 -9.79 -8.29
C THR A 303 -9.38 -10.85 -8.63
N THR A 304 -8.38 -10.49 -9.44
CA THR A 304 -7.40 -11.46 -9.97
C THR A 304 -6.73 -12.25 -8.86
N LYS A 305 -6.26 -11.59 -7.78
CA LYS A 305 -5.72 -12.25 -6.58
C LYS A 305 -6.21 -11.60 -5.29
N GLY A 306 -6.76 -12.36 -4.36
CA GLY A 306 -7.22 -11.81 -3.08
C GLY A 306 -6.09 -11.19 -2.25
N LEU A 307 -5.16 -12.03 -1.82
CA LEU A 307 -3.93 -11.65 -1.12
C LEU A 307 -2.72 -12.09 -1.95
N VAL A 308 -1.87 -11.12 -2.29
CA VAL A 308 -0.63 -11.33 -3.04
C VAL A 308 0.57 -11.31 -2.08
N LEU A 309 1.25 -12.46 -2.01
CA LEU A 309 2.34 -12.75 -1.08
C LEU A 309 3.69 -12.19 -1.58
N PRO A 310 4.62 -11.87 -0.67
CA PRO A 310 5.83 -11.13 -1.00
C PRO A 310 6.95 -12.03 -1.52
N PHE A 311 7.91 -11.42 -2.21
CA PHE A 311 9.21 -12.03 -2.52
C PHE A 311 10.15 -12.00 -1.30
N SER A 312 9.66 -12.46 -0.16
CA SER A 312 10.37 -12.45 1.13
C SER A 312 9.73 -13.45 2.08
N GLU A 313 10.52 -14.02 2.98
CA GLU A 313 9.97 -14.77 4.11
C GLU A 313 9.50 -13.79 5.19
N GLY A 314 8.61 -14.24 6.08
CA GLY A 314 8.24 -13.51 7.29
C GLY A 314 6.83 -12.94 7.31
N LEU A 315 6.02 -13.15 6.28
CA LEU A 315 4.61 -12.72 6.31
C LEU A 315 3.76 -13.67 7.14
N THR A 316 3.13 -13.16 8.19
CA THR A 316 2.11 -13.89 8.95
C THR A 316 0.72 -13.46 8.50
N VAL A 317 -0.11 -14.41 8.11
CA VAL A 317 -1.51 -14.20 7.69
C VAL A 317 -2.41 -14.87 8.72
N SER A 318 -3.21 -14.08 9.44
CA SER A 318 -4.03 -14.61 10.52
C SER A 318 -5.48 -14.13 10.48
N SER A 319 -6.43 -15.02 10.78
CA SER A 319 -7.86 -14.66 10.87
C SER A 319 -8.41 -14.02 9.58
N VAL A 320 -7.96 -14.47 8.41
CA VAL A 320 -8.38 -13.91 7.11
C VAL A 320 -9.50 -14.74 6.51
N HIS A 321 -10.57 -14.06 6.05
CA HIS A 321 -11.72 -14.68 5.40
C HIS A 321 -11.74 -14.34 3.91
N PHE A 322 -11.56 -15.35 3.07
CA PHE A 322 -11.65 -15.24 1.61
C PHE A 322 -13.04 -15.64 1.12
N MET A 323 -13.67 -14.75 0.36
CA MET A 323 -15.04 -14.92 -0.13
C MET A 323 -15.10 -14.78 -1.65
N ASN A 324 -15.94 -15.59 -2.31
CA ASN A 324 -16.32 -15.42 -3.72
C ASN A 324 -15.11 -15.40 -4.69
N PHE A 325 -14.23 -16.39 -4.56
CA PHE A 325 -13.18 -16.70 -5.54
C PHE A 325 -13.55 -17.97 -6.29
N ASP A 326 -14.68 -17.92 -7.00
CA ASP A 326 -15.34 -19.03 -7.70
C ASP A 326 -15.50 -18.79 -9.21
N ARG A 327 -14.97 -17.67 -9.73
CA ARG A 327 -14.99 -17.33 -11.16
C ARG A 327 -13.68 -17.68 -11.86
N PRO A 328 -13.68 -17.90 -13.18
CA PRO A 328 -12.46 -18.14 -13.94
C PRO A 328 -11.46 -16.98 -13.78
N GLY A 329 -10.17 -17.31 -13.68
CA GLY A 329 -9.09 -16.32 -13.71
C GLY A 329 -8.79 -15.62 -12.38
N CYS A 330 -9.55 -15.89 -11.31
CA CYS A 330 -9.23 -15.38 -9.97
C CYS A 330 -8.81 -16.48 -8.98
N ALA A 331 -8.04 -16.09 -7.96
CA ALA A 331 -7.72 -16.95 -6.83
C ALA A 331 -7.57 -16.15 -5.53
N ALA A 332 -7.87 -16.76 -4.39
CA ALA A 332 -7.72 -16.11 -3.09
C ALA A 332 -6.26 -15.76 -2.77
N LEU A 333 -5.31 -16.63 -3.12
CA LEU A 333 -3.88 -16.42 -2.91
C LEU A 333 -3.11 -16.34 -4.24
N GLY A 334 -2.12 -15.45 -4.26
CA GLY A 334 -1.13 -15.33 -5.34
C GLY A 334 0.21 -14.86 -4.82
N VAL A 335 1.16 -14.68 -5.73
CA VAL A 335 2.52 -14.24 -5.40
C VAL A 335 2.86 -13.03 -6.25
N THR A 336 3.59 -12.10 -5.64
CA THR A 336 3.87 -10.80 -6.23
C THR A 336 4.68 -10.87 -7.54
N SER A 337 4.68 -9.78 -8.29
CA SER A 337 5.59 -9.50 -9.40
C SER A 337 6.11 -8.08 -9.23
N ILE A 338 7.40 -7.86 -9.44
CA ILE A 338 8.01 -6.55 -9.25
C ILE A 338 8.82 -6.20 -10.49
N THR A 339 8.30 -5.30 -11.31
CA THR A 339 9.00 -4.79 -12.48
C THR A 339 10.34 -4.17 -12.07
N GLY A 340 11.42 -4.57 -12.76
CA GLY A 340 12.77 -4.14 -12.44
C GLY A 340 13.44 -4.90 -11.28
N VAL A 341 12.73 -5.80 -10.58
CA VAL A 341 13.31 -6.67 -9.55
C VAL A 341 13.17 -8.14 -9.92
N CYS A 342 11.93 -8.61 -10.15
CA CYS A 342 11.68 -9.91 -10.75
C CYS A 342 10.23 -10.06 -11.22
N ASN A 343 10.05 -10.57 -12.43
CA ASN A 343 8.72 -10.83 -13.00
C ASN A 343 8.45 -12.30 -13.32
N HIS A 344 9.46 -13.14 -13.34
CA HIS A 344 9.36 -14.49 -13.86
C HIS A 344 10.32 -15.42 -13.13
N ARG A 345 9.85 -16.60 -12.70
CA ARG A 345 10.64 -17.65 -12.04
C ARG A 345 11.41 -17.19 -10.79
N CYS A 346 10.83 -16.27 -10.03
CA CYS A 346 11.28 -15.98 -8.66
C CYS A 346 10.40 -16.70 -7.65
N GLY A 347 10.99 -17.18 -6.58
CA GLY A 347 10.20 -17.89 -5.59
C GLY A 347 10.96 -18.50 -4.43
N GLY A 348 10.24 -19.44 -3.82
CA GLY A 348 10.68 -20.29 -2.72
C GLY A 348 10.48 -19.65 -1.36
N TRP A 349 9.88 -18.46 -1.28
CA TRP A 349 9.62 -17.80 -0.01
C TRP A 349 8.41 -18.39 0.70
N SER A 350 8.45 -18.34 2.02
CA SER A 350 7.43 -18.92 2.89
C SER A 350 6.52 -17.85 3.51
N ALA A 351 5.25 -18.20 3.70
CA ALA A 351 4.27 -17.45 4.48
C ALA A 351 3.52 -18.38 5.45
N LYS A 352 3.18 -17.88 6.64
CA LYS A 352 2.48 -18.65 7.68
C LYS A 352 1.02 -18.24 7.76
N PHE A 353 0.14 -19.23 7.85
CA PHE A 353 -1.30 -19.05 7.87
C PHE A 353 -1.91 -19.64 9.15
N ALA A 354 -2.87 -18.92 9.74
CA ALA A 354 -3.67 -19.36 10.87
C ALA A 354 -5.05 -18.70 10.86
N GLY A 355 -6.08 -19.36 11.38
CA GLY A 355 -7.46 -18.86 11.42
C GLY A 355 -8.05 -18.48 10.05
N ILE A 356 -7.66 -19.15 8.97
CA ILE A 356 -8.19 -18.90 7.62
C ILE A 356 -9.61 -19.43 7.48
N GLN A 357 -10.46 -18.67 6.78
CA GLN A 357 -11.85 -19.03 6.49
C GLN A 357 -12.16 -18.86 5.01
N TYR A 358 -13.04 -19.72 4.49
CA TYR A 358 -13.45 -19.71 3.08
C TYR A 358 -14.97 -19.67 2.94
N SER A 359 -15.48 -18.91 1.98
CA SER A 359 -16.90 -18.94 1.57
C SER A 359 -16.99 -18.78 0.05
N HIS A 360 -17.48 -19.80 -0.66
CA HIS A 360 -17.50 -19.83 -2.13
C HIS A 360 -16.12 -19.52 -2.74
N THR A 361 -15.09 -20.22 -2.27
CA THR A 361 -13.69 -20.03 -2.67
C THR A 361 -13.07 -21.35 -3.11
N PRO A 362 -13.53 -21.95 -4.23
CA PRO A 362 -12.88 -23.13 -4.81
C PRO A 362 -11.49 -22.81 -5.36
N ASN A 363 -11.21 -21.55 -5.75
CA ASN A 363 -9.91 -21.13 -6.24
C ASN A 363 -9.05 -20.57 -5.08
N LYS A 364 -8.52 -21.45 -4.22
CA LYS A 364 -7.79 -21.06 -3.00
C LYS A 364 -6.42 -20.45 -3.29
N ALA A 365 -5.70 -20.96 -4.27
CA ALA A 365 -4.43 -20.37 -4.71
C ALA A 365 -4.26 -20.51 -6.22
N GLY A 366 -3.47 -19.59 -6.79
CA GLY A 366 -2.97 -19.79 -8.14
C GLY A 366 -1.51 -19.42 -8.28
N PHE A 367 -0.76 -20.38 -8.79
CA PHE A 367 0.68 -20.35 -8.99
C PHE A 367 1.02 -20.14 -10.47
N ARG A 368 2.23 -19.66 -10.74
CA ARG A 368 2.74 -19.41 -12.10
C ARG A 368 3.80 -20.42 -12.52
N TRP A 369 4.55 -21.00 -11.58
CA TRP A 369 5.61 -21.96 -11.86
C TRP A 369 5.94 -22.80 -10.62
N GLU A 370 6.71 -23.87 -10.85
CA GLU A 370 7.29 -24.72 -9.83
C GLU A 370 8.19 -23.93 -8.86
N HIS A 371 8.13 -24.23 -7.55
CA HIS A 371 8.94 -23.57 -6.51
C HIS A 371 8.63 -22.09 -6.24
N GLU A 372 7.46 -21.58 -6.65
CA GLU A 372 7.12 -20.16 -6.46
C GLU A 372 6.98 -19.74 -4.99
N VAL A 373 6.32 -20.55 -4.15
CA VAL A 373 5.99 -20.17 -2.77
C VAL A 373 5.75 -21.40 -1.89
N VAL A 374 5.89 -21.23 -0.58
CA VAL A 374 5.57 -22.23 0.44
C VAL A 374 4.52 -21.67 1.41
N LEU A 375 3.33 -22.26 1.43
CA LEU A 375 2.22 -21.82 2.29
C LEU A 375 2.11 -22.77 3.49
N ILE A 376 2.46 -22.28 4.68
CA ILE A 376 2.55 -23.11 5.89
C ILE A 376 1.26 -22.96 6.70
N ASP A 377 0.49 -24.03 6.84
CA ASP A 377 -0.71 -24.08 7.68
C ASP A 377 -0.36 -24.41 9.13
N VAL A 378 -0.43 -23.41 10.01
CA VAL A 378 0.04 -23.56 11.39
C VAL A 378 -1.01 -24.25 12.28
N ASP A 379 -2.29 -24.13 11.95
CA ASP A 379 -3.39 -24.56 12.83
C ASP A 379 -4.44 -25.46 12.15
N GLY A 380 -4.32 -25.71 10.84
CA GLY A 380 -5.22 -26.53 10.05
C GLY A 380 -6.33 -25.74 9.35
N SER A 381 -6.38 -24.42 9.53
CA SER A 381 -7.43 -23.58 8.95
C SER A 381 -7.27 -23.31 7.45
N LEU A 382 -6.04 -23.41 6.92
CA LEU A 382 -5.75 -23.19 5.51
C LEU A 382 -6.11 -24.42 4.66
N THR A 383 -5.75 -25.60 5.15
CA THR A 383 -5.79 -26.87 4.40
C THR A 383 -6.81 -27.88 4.96
N GLY A 384 -7.33 -27.66 6.16
CA GLY A 384 -8.10 -28.64 6.93
C GLY A 384 -7.23 -29.51 7.84
N HIS A 385 -5.90 -29.43 7.72
CA HIS A 385 -4.96 -30.30 8.43
C HIS A 385 -3.81 -29.51 9.03
N LYS A 386 -3.64 -29.61 10.35
CA LYS A 386 -2.60 -28.87 11.07
C LYS A 386 -1.20 -29.26 10.61
N GLY A 387 -0.36 -28.26 10.37
CA GLY A 387 1.05 -28.44 10.00
C GLY A 387 1.27 -28.84 8.54
N HIS A 388 0.21 -28.95 7.75
CA HIS A 388 0.34 -29.22 6.31
C HIS A 388 0.86 -27.99 5.58
N THR A 389 1.45 -28.21 4.42
CA THR A 389 2.02 -27.16 3.59
C THR A 389 1.50 -27.26 2.18
N VAL A 390 1.11 -26.12 1.59
CA VAL A 390 0.75 -26.04 0.17
C VAL A 390 1.91 -25.45 -0.62
N ILE A 391 2.26 -26.12 -1.72
CA ILE A 391 3.28 -25.65 -2.66
C ILE A 391 2.84 -25.86 -4.11
N PRO A 392 3.44 -25.16 -5.09
CA PRO A 392 3.39 -25.59 -6.49
C PRO A 392 3.92 -27.03 -6.63
N HIS A 393 3.20 -27.87 -7.35
CA HIS A 393 3.54 -29.27 -7.53
C HIS A 393 4.93 -29.44 -8.17
N SER A 394 5.71 -30.39 -7.65
CA SER A 394 7.01 -30.77 -8.19
C SER A 394 7.09 -32.29 -8.34
N PRO A 395 7.74 -32.81 -9.39
CA PRO A 395 8.08 -34.23 -9.50
C PRO A 395 8.99 -34.76 -8.37
N LEU A 396 9.61 -33.86 -7.58
CA LEU A 396 10.42 -34.20 -6.41
C LEU A 396 9.58 -34.54 -5.17
N LEU A 397 8.26 -34.33 -5.21
CA LEU A 397 7.40 -34.59 -4.07
C LEU A 397 7.15 -36.09 -3.90
N ASP A 398 7.25 -36.57 -2.65
CA ASP A 398 6.84 -37.92 -2.30
C ASP A 398 5.32 -38.07 -2.48
N PRO A 399 4.84 -38.89 -3.43
CA PRO A 399 3.42 -39.04 -3.70
C PRO A 399 2.64 -39.70 -2.54
N SER A 400 3.33 -40.30 -1.56
CA SER A 400 2.69 -40.86 -0.37
C SER A 400 2.35 -39.81 0.70
N HIS A 401 3.03 -38.66 0.66
CA HIS A 401 2.88 -37.57 1.62
C HIS A 401 2.35 -36.27 1.01
N CYS A 402 2.40 -36.14 -0.31
CA CYS A 402 1.98 -34.96 -1.06
C CYS A 402 0.93 -35.32 -2.12
N THR A 403 -0.23 -34.68 -2.06
CA THR A 403 -1.33 -34.90 -3.01
C THR A 403 -1.64 -33.63 -3.79
N GLN A 404 -1.80 -33.76 -5.12
CA GLN A 404 -2.29 -32.66 -5.94
C GLN A 404 -3.78 -32.40 -5.67
N GLU A 405 -4.15 -31.13 -5.57
CA GLU A 405 -5.52 -30.74 -5.27
C GLU A 405 -5.97 -29.60 -6.20
N ALA A 406 -7.17 -29.74 -6.76
CA ALA A 406 -7.70 -28.81 -7.77
C ALA A 406 -7.87 -27.38 -7.22
N GLU A 407 -8.20 -27.24 -5.94
CA GLU A 407 -8.44 -25.93 -5.30
C GLU A 407 -7.18 -25.04 -5.25
N TRP A 408 -5.99 -25.63 -5.37
CA TRP A 408 -4.70 -24.95 -5.33
C TRP A 408 -4.04 -24.85 -6.71
N SER A 409 -4.74 -25.23 -7.77
CA SER A 409 -4.16 -25.51 -9.09
C SER A 409 -4.51 -24.47 -10.16
N ILE A 410 -4.79 -23.23 -9.76
CA ILE A 410 -5.08 -22.16 -10.72
C ILE A 410 -3.77 -21.68 -11.38
N GLY A 411 -3.63 -21.92 -12.68
CA GLY A 411 -2.46 -21.51 -13.48
C GLY A 411 -1.33 -22.53 -13.52
N PHE A 412 -0.94 -23.07 -12.36
CA PHE A 412 0.03 -24.16 -12.24
C PHE A 412 -0.43 -25.14 -11.15
N PRO A 413 -0.25 -26.46 -11.31
CA PRO A 413 -0.74 -27.45 -10.34
C PRO A 413 -0.19 -27.22 -8.93
N GLY A 414 -1.05 -27.31 -7.93
CA GLY A 414 -0.69 -27.20 -6.51
C GLY A 414 -0.76 -28.54 -5.80
N SER A 415 0.06 -28.72 -4.76
CA SER A 415 0.05 -29.91 -3.90
C SER A 415 0.01 -29.54 -2.44
N VAL A 416 -0.73 -30.35 -1.67
CA VAL A 416 -0.78 -30.30 -0.21
C VAL A 416 0.05 -31.45 0.33
N CYS A 417 1.02 -31.13 1.19
CA CYS A 417 1.91 -32.09 1.81
C CYS A 417 1.68 -32.14 3.32
N ASP A 418 1.74 -33.33 3.91
CA ASP A 418 1.56 -33.50 5.34
C ASP A 418 2.74 -32.94 6.17
N SER A 419 2.58 -32.95 7.49
CA SER A 419 3.54 -32.36 8.43
C SER A 419 4.86 -33.13 8.57
N SER A 420 5.00 -34.30 7.94
CA SER A 420 6.27 -35.06 7.93
C SER A 420 7.27 -34.52 6.91
N VAL A 421 6.81 -33.71 5.95
CA VAL A 421 7.65 -33.13 4.90
C VAL A 421 8.13 -31.73 5.29
N SER A 422 9.44 -31.49 5.14
CA SER A 422 10.06 -30.18 5.38
C SER A 422 10.59 -29.57 4.08
N PHE A 423 10.26 -28.30 3.85
CA PHE A 423 10.69 -27.57 2.67
C PHE A 423 11.85 -26.64 2.98
N HIS A 424 12.86 -26.66 2.10
CA HIS A 424 14.01 -25.77 2.18
C HIS A 424 14.15 -24.96 0.90
N ARG A 425 14.38 -23.67 1.05
CA ARG A 425 14.68 -22.78 -0.07
C ARG A 425 16.18 -22.83 -0.36
N LEU A 426 16.54 -23.37 -1.52
CA LEU A 426 17.91 -23.36 -2.04
C LEU A 426 18.09 -22.22 -3.04
N ALA A 427 19.23 -21.52 -2.96
CA ALA A 427 19.62 -20.53 -3.96
C ALA A 427 21.14 -20.55 -4.18
N PHE A 428 21.55 -20.50 -5.45
CA PHE A 428 22.96 -20.41 -5.81
C PHE A 428 23.37 -18.94 -5.91
N ASN A 429 24.33 -18.52 -5.08
CA ASN A 429 24.89 -17.17 -5.12
C ASN A 429 26.38 -17.25 -5.46
N LYS A 430 26.77 -16.72 -6.62
CA LYS A 430 28.14 -16.78 -7.14
C LYS A 430 28.69 -18.23 -7.22
N PRO A 431 28.05 -19.14 -7.97
CA PRO A 431 28.51 -20.51 -8.10
C PRO A 431 29.93 -20.58 -8.68
N SER A 432 30.70 -21.57 -8.23
CA SER A 432 32.07 -21.85 -8.69
C SER A 432 32.15 -23.30 -9.20
N PRO A 433 32.75 -23.56 -10.38
CA PRO A 433 33.40 -22.60 -11.27
C PRO A 433 32.40 -21.66 -11.96
N VAL A 434 32.91 -20.52 -12.48
CA VAL A 434 32.10 -19.47 -13.14
C VAL A 434 31.31 -20.01 -14.34
N SER A 435 31.73 -21.13 -14.94
CA SER A 435 31.00 -21.82 -16.02
C SER A 435 29.63 -22.40 -15.60
N LEU A 436 29.34 -22.49 -14.30
CA LEU A 436 28.03 -22.83 -13.77
C LEU A 436 27.05 -21.66 -13.79
N LEU A 437 27.53 -20.42 -13.99
CA LEU A 437 26.64 -19.30 -14.24
C LEU A 437 25.87 -19.58 -15.53
N GLU A 438 24.62 -19.13 -15.55
CA GLU A 438 23.76 -19.22 -16.74
C GLU A 438 23.36 -20.64 -17.15
N LYS A 439 23.52 -21.63 -16.25
CA LYS A 439 23.09 -23.01 -16.46
C LYS A 439 21.85 -23.37 -15.64
N ASP A 440 20.99 -24.16 -16.24
CA ASP A 440 19.85 -24.77 -15.57
C ASP A 440 20.33 -25.68 -14.44
N VAL A 441 19.56 -25.74 -13.36
CA VAL A 441 19.82 -26.64 -12.23
C VAL A 441 18.90 -27.84 -12.37
N VAL A 442 19.51 -29.02 -12.48
CA VAL A 442 18.78 -30.29 -12.44
C VAL A 442 18.83 -30.80 -11.00
N LEU A 443 17.67 -30.94 -10.40
CA LEU A 443 17.49 -31.52 -9.07
C LEU A 443 16.82 -32.88 -9.23
N SER A 444 17.38 -33.92 -8.63
CA SER A 444 16.84 -35.28 -8.69
C SER A 444 16.90 -35.94 -7.32
N ASP A 445 15.87 -36.71 -7.01
CA ASP A 445 15.78 -37.56 -5.83
C ASP A 445 15.17 -38.93 -6.18
N SER A 446 14.73 -39.69 -5.19
CA SER A 446 14.10 -41.00 -5.40
C SER A 446 12.73 -40.94 -6.06
N PHE A 447 12.08 -39.78 -6.11
CA PHE A 447 10.71 -39.60 -6.61
C PHE A 447 10.71 -39.06 -8.04
N GLY A 448 11.64 -38.18 -8.38
CA GLY A 448 11.68 -37.63 -9.73
C GLY A 448 12.83 -36.68 -10.01
N THR A 449 12.64 -35.87 -11.05
CA THR A 449 13.60 -34.85 -11.49
C THR A 449 12.87 -33.57 -11.84
N SER A 450 13.38 -32.45 -11.31
CA SER A 450 12.95 -31.08 -11.59
C SER A 450 14.07 -30.35 -12.30
N ILE A 451 13.73 -29.59 -13.35
CA ILE A 451 14.68 -28.72 -14.06
C ILE A 451 14.31 -27.28 -13.72
N VAL A 452 15.15 -26.62 -12.93
CA VAL A 452 15.00 -25.21 -12.56
C VAL A 452 15.80 -24.35 -13.54
N PRO A 453 15.16 -23.62 -14.44
CA PRO A 453 15.90 -22.92 -15.49
C PRO A 453 16.65 -21.72 -14.94
N PHE A 454 17.83 -21.44 -15.49
CA PHE A 454 18.53 -20.21 -15.14
C PHE A 454 17.71 -18.99 -15.56
N GLN A 455 17.71 -17.97 -14.71
CA GLN A 455 17.24 -16.63 -15.07
C GLN A 455 18.27 -15.60 -14.61
N LYS A 456 18.62 -14.71 -15.53
CA LYS A 456 19.45 -13.55 -15.20
C LYS A 456 18.63 -12.62 -14.30
N LYS A 457 19.18 -12.31 -13.13
CA LYS A 457 18.59 -11.32 -12.21
C LYS A 457 18.59 -9.93 -12.81
#